data_AF-A0A496SML9-F1
#
_entry.id   AF-A0A496SML9-F1
#
_cell.length_a   1.000
_cell.length_b   1.000
_cell.length_c   1.000
_cell.angle_alpha   90.00
_cell.angle_beta   90.00
_cell.angle_gamma   90.00
#
_symmetry.space_group_name_H-M   'P 1'
#
loop_
_entity.id
_entity.type
_entity.pdbx_description
1 polymer ?
#
loop_
_entity_poly.entity_id
_entity_poly.type
_entity_poly.pdbx_seq_one_letter_code
_entity_poly.pdbx_strand_id
1 'polypeptide(L)'
;MIKVTKLNDHELVINSDLIETIEAKPDTILSLRDGKKIIIKESVDEVVSRVIKFRRLTSEGFQRPEVMAALSDEQQLSGVKRWILQLLSVYSPGPLLFSWPSFWAAGWRRS
;
A
#
# COMPACT_ATOMS: atom_id res chain seq x y z
N MET A 1 0.75 6.31 -3.94
CA MET A 1 0.46 6.63 -5.36
C MET A 1 0.79 8.08 -5.61
N ILE A 2 1.63 8.39 -6.59
CA ILE A 2 1.98 9.76 -6.99
C ILE A 2 1.69 9.96 -8.48
N LYS A 3 1.22 11.15 -8.85
CA LYS A 3 1.07 11.54 -10.25
C LYS A 3 2.41 12.04 -10.77
N VAL A 4 2.74 11.71 -12.01
CA VAL A 4 3.92 12.18 -12.76
C VAL A 4 3.53 12.42 -14.22
N THR A 5 4.34 13.17 -14.95
CA THR A 5 4.07 13.53 -16.35
C THR A 5 5.22 13.05 -17.21
N LYS A 6 4.93 12.22 -18.21
CA LYS A 6 5.94 11.81 -19.18
C LYS A 6 6.35 13.00 -20.07
N LEU A 7 7.47 12.86 -20.76
CA LEU A 7 7.93 13.88 -21.72
C LEU A 7 6.92 14.18 -22.85
N ASN A 8 6.06 13.21 -23.20
CA ASN A 8 5.00 13.36 -24.21
C ASN A 8 3.69 13.96 -23.66
N ASP A 9 3.74 14.67 -22.53
CA ASP A 9 2.60 15.29 -21.85
C ASP A 9 1.51 14.31 -21.38
N HIS A 10 1.80 13.01 -21.38
CA HIS A 10 0.90 12.00 -20.85
C HIS A 10 1.06 11.88 -19.33
N GLU A 11 -0.02 12.13 -18.59
CA GLU A 11 -0.07 11.93 -17.15
C GLU A 11 -0.09 10.43 -16.79
N LEU A 12 0.65 10.05 -15.75
CA LEU A 12 0.70 8.69 -15.24
C LEU A 12 0.61 8.73 -13.71
N VAL A 13 -0.09 7.78 -13.12
CA VAL A 13 -0.06 7.56 -11.66
C VAL A 13 0.76 6.32 -11.38
N ILE A 14 1.81 6.48 -10.57
CA ILE A 14 2.71 5.39 -10.20
C ILE A 14 2.67 5.11 -8.70
N ASN A 15 2.91 3.86 -8.34
CA ASN A 15 3.14 3.50 -6.95
C ASN A 15 4.55 3.96 -6.55
N SER A 16 4.63 4.85 -5.57
CA SER A 16 5.89 5.39 -5.04
C SER A 16 6.77 4.33 -4.40
N ASP A 17 6.19 3.25 -3.86
CA ASP A 17 6.97 2.19 -3.19
C ASP A 17 7.62 1.22 -4.18
N LEU A 18 7.23 1.29 -5.46
CA LEU A 18 7.86 0.52 -6.54
C LEU A 18 9.03 1.28 -7.20
N ILE A 19 9.19 2.56 -6.90
CA ILE A 19 10.32 3.35 -7.37
C ILE A 19 11.57 2.83 -6.65
N GLU A 20 12.52 2.36 -7.45
CA GLU A 20 13.79 1.84 -6.96
C GLU A 20 14.84 2.96 -6.95
N THR A 21 14.97 3.70 -8.06
CA THR A 21 15.89 4.83 -8.17
C THR A 21 15.28 5.99 -8.95
N ILE A 22 15.76 7.19 -8.66
CA ILE A 22 15.46 8.43 -9.39
C ILE A 22 16.81 9.04 -9.78
N GLU A 23 17.05 9.20 -11.08
CA GLU A 23 18.29 9.79 -11.61
C GLU A 23 17.99 11.02 -12.45
N ALA A 24 18.87 12.02 -12.42
CA ALA A 24 18.81 13.18 -13.30
C ALA A 24 19.88 13.08 -14.39
N LYS A 25 19.48 12.85 -15.65
CA LYS A 25 20.35 12.82 -16.85
C LYS A 25 19.57 13.12 -18.14
N PRO A 26 19.95 14.17 -18.90
CA PRO A 26 19.50 15.56 -18.65
C PRO A 26 18.04 15.69 -18.17
N ASP A 27 17.21 14.70 -18.44
CA ASP A 27 15.84 14.53 -17.94
C ASP A 27 15.81 13.64 -16.70
N THR A 28 14.69 13.63 -15.97
CA THR A 28 14.52 12.76 -14.79
C THR A 28 14.05 11.38 -15.20
N ILE A 29 14.75 10.34 -14.74
CA ILE A 29 14.43 8.94 -15.01
C ILE A 29 14.04 8.25 -13.71
N LEU A 30 12.84 7.66 -13.70
CA LEU A 30 12.38 6.75 -12.67
C LEU A 30 12.67 5.30 -13.08
N SER A 31 13.44 4.59 -12.28
CA SER A 31 13.59 3.13 -12.42
C SER A 31 12.69 2.44 -11.41
N LEU A 32 11.86 1.53 -11.88
CA LEU A 32 10.99 0.70 -11.06
C LEU A 32 11.64 -0.65 -10.77
N ARG A 33 11.24 -1.30 -9.67
CA ARG A 33 11.73 -2.63 -9.26
C ARG A 33 11.53 -3.74 -10.29
N ASP A 34 10.61 -3.57 -11.24
CA ASP A 34 10.37 -4.51 -12.34
C ASP A 34 11.31 -4.26 -13.54
N GLY A 35 12.27 -3.35 -13.41
CA GLY A 35 13.21 -2.95 -14.45
C GLY A 35 12.66 -1.92 -15.43
N LYS A 36 11.39 -1.51 -15.33
CA LYS A 36 10.83 -0.48 -16.20
C LYS A 36 11.43 0.88 -15.87
N LYS A 37 11.79 1.62 -16.91
CA LYS A 37 12.29 2.99 -16.82
C LYS A 37 11.28 3.96 -17.43
N ILE A 38 11.03 5.05 -16.73
CA ILE A 38 10.07 6.08 -17.13
C ILE A 38 10.78 7.42 -17.08
N ILE A 39 10.78 8.14 -18.21
CA ILE A 39 11.31 9.49 -18.28
C ILE A 39 10.17 10.46 -18.03
N ILE A 40 10.37 11.39 -17.10
CA ILE A 40 9.36 12.34 -16.64
C ILE A 40 9.86 13.78 -16.74
N LYS A 41 8.91 14.73 -16.70
CA LYS A 41 9.20 16.17 -16.70
C LYS A 41 9.57 16.71 -15.32
N GLU A 42 9.07 16.08 -14.26
CA GLU A 42 9.31 16.52 -12.89
C GLU A 42 10.77 16.32 -12.48
N SER A 43 11.29 17.22 -11.63
CA SER A 43 12.62 17.06 -11.04
C SER A 43 12.64 15.98 -9.96
N VAL A 44 13.84 15.53 -9.61
CA VAL A 44 14.05 14.59 -8.49
C VAL A 44 13.41 15.12 -7.20
N ASP A 45 13.66 16.39 -6.85
CA ASP A 45 13.14 17.02 -5.63
C ASP A 45 11.62 17.09 -5.60
N GLU A 46 11.00 17.34 -6.75
CA GLU A 46 9.55 17.38 -6.86
C GLU A 46 8.94 16.00 -6.63
N VAL A 47 9.52 14.95 -7.24
CA VAL A 47 9.08 13.57 -7.01
C VAL A 47 9.23 13.19 -5.53
N VAL A 48 10.38 13.48 -4.92
CA VAL A 48 10.63 13.21 -3.50
C VAL A 48 9.60 13.92 -2.62
N SER A 49 9.32 15.20 -2.89
CA SER A 49 8.33 15.98 -2.17
C SER A 49 6.92 15.39 -2.27
N ARG A 50 6.52 14.94 -3.47
CA ARG A 50 5.24 14.25 -3.70
C ARG A 50 5.15 12.93 -2.93
N VAL A 51 6.24 12.16 -2.86
CA VAL A 51 6.31 10.90 -2.09
C VAL A 51 6.18 11.17 -0.58
N ILE A 52 6.92 12.14 -0.05
CA ILE A 52 6.85 12.51 1.37
C ILE A 52 5.44 12.96 1.74
N LYS A 53 4.83 13.82 0.91
CA LYS A 53 3.46 14.29 1.11
C LYS A 53 2.47 13.13 1.13
N PHE A 54 2.58 12.19 0.18
CA PHE A 54 1.74 10.99 0.15
C PHE A 54 1.90 10.16 1.43
N ARG A 55 3.15 9.89 1.86
CA ARG A 55 3.42 9.10 3.06
C ARG A 55 2.89 9.75 4.33
N ARG A 56 3.02 11.07 4.49
CA ARG A 56 2.47 11.79 5.64
C ARG A 56 0.95 11.61 5.74
N LEU A 57 0.24 11.86 4.64
CA LEU A 57 -1.22 11.71 4.59
C LEU A 57 -1.68 10.28 4.91
N THR A 58 -0.95 9.26 4.46
CA THR A 58 -1.28 7.87 4.80
C THR A 58 -0.92 7.50 6.24
N SER A 59 0.14 8.07 6.80
CA SER A 59 0.59 7.79 8.18
C SER A 59 -0.33 8.43 9.22
N GLU A 60 -0.83 9.63 8.94
CA GLU A 60 -1.78 10.35 9.80
C GLU A 60 -3.10 9.57 9.96
N GLY A 61 -3.50 8.79 8.96
CA GLY A 61 -4.65 7.89 9.06
C GLY A 61 -4.46 6.73 10.05
N PHE A 62 -3.22 6.28 10.25
CA PHE A 62 -2.90 5.18 11.17
C PHE A 62 -2.72 5.66 12.61
N GLN A 63 -2.25 6.90 12.82
CA GLN A 63 -2.01 7.47 14.16
C GLN A 63 -3.26 8.04 14.83
N ARG A 64 -4.44 7.88 14.24
CA ARG A 64 -5.68 8.30 14.89
C ARG A 64 -5.87 7.53 16.20
N PRO A 65 -5.92 8.19 17.38
CA PRO A 65 -6.08 7.52 18.67
C PRO A 65 -7.35 6.67 18.72
N GLU A 66 -8.42 7.11 18.05
CA GLU A 66 -9.67 6.38 17.85
C GLU A 66 -9.51 5.04 17.12
N VAL A 67 -8.64 4.97 16.10
CA VAL A 67 -8.36 3.73 15.35
C VAL A 67 -7.48 2.80 16.18
N MET A 68 -6.47 3.35 16.87
CA MET A 68 -5.61 2.57 17.77
C MET A 68 -6.39 2.02 18.97
N ALA A 69 -7.28 2.82 19.56
CA ALA A 69 -8.18 2.42 20.63
C ALA A 69 -9.14 1.30 20.18
N ALA A 70 -9.74 1.43 18.98
CA ALA A 70 -10.60 0.40 18.41
C ALA A 70 -9.86 -0.90 18.04
N LEU A 71 -8.53 -0.85 17.88
CA LEU A 71 -7.68 -2.03 17.64
C LEU A 71 -7.17 -2.65 18.95
N SER A 72 -7.07 -1.88 20.04
CA SER A 72 -6.74 -2.38 21.38
C SER A 72 -7.94 -2.96 22.13
N ASP A 73 -9.17 -2.61 21.74
CA ASP A 73 -10.37 -3.15 22.36
C ASP A 73 -10.74 -4.53 21.80
N GLU A 74 -10.14 -5.56 22.38
CA GLU A 74 -10.46 -6.97 22.09
C GLU A 74 -11.94 -7.31 22.37
N GLN A 75 -12.60 -6.53 23.24
CA GLN A 75 -14.01 -6.69 23.59
C GLN A 75 -14.99 -6.15 22.52
N GLN A 76 -14.53 -5.35 21.57
CA GLN A 76 -15.38 -4.77 20.51
C GLN A 76 -15.28 -5.52 19.17
N LEU A 77 -14.49 -6.60 19.13
CA LEU A 77 -14.29 -7.39 17.93
C LEU A 77 -15.55 -8.23 17.62
N SER A 78 -16.22 -7.90 16.52
CA SER A 78 -17.34 -8.70 16.00
C SER A 78 -16.91 -10.15 15.73
N GLY A 79 -17.88 -11.08 15.78
CA GLY A 79 -17.65 -12.53 15.83
C GLY A 79 -16.70 -13.11 14.77
N VAL A 80 -16.53 -12.44 13.63
CA VAL A 80 -15.60 -12.82 12.57
C VAL A 80 -14.13 -12.70 13.01
N LYS A 81 -13.76 -11.67 13.78
CA LYS A 81 -12.40 -11.52 14.32
C LYS A 81 -12.09 -12.54 15.41
N ARG A 82 -13.08 -12.86 16.26
CA ARG A 82 -12.97 -13.94 17.27
C ARG A 82 -12.77 -15.31 16.59
N TRP A 83 -13.46 -15.54 15.48
CA TRP A 83 -13.30 -16.74 14.65
C TRP A 83 -11.92 -16.82 13.97
N ILE A 84 -11.37 -15.71 13.45
CA ILE A 84 -10.03 -15.65 12.84
C ILE A 84 -8.91 -15.86 13.87
N LEU A 85 -9.00 -15.27 15.06
CA LEU A 85 -7.99 -15.45 16.12
C LEU A 85 -8.00 -16.87 16.69
N GLN A 86 -9.17 -17.49 16.82
CA GLN A 86 -9.28 -18.88 17.28
C GLN A 86 -8.70 -19.86 16.25
N LEU A 87 -8.87 -19.59 14.94
CA LEU A 87 -8.24 -20.33 13.86
C LEU A 87 -6.70 -20.20 13.84
N LEU A 88 -6.15 -19.02 14.11
CA LEU A 88 -4.70 -18.80 14.15
C LEU A 88 -4.04 -19.39 15.41
N SER A 89 -4.77 -19.54 16.52
CA SER A 89 -4.25 -20.21 17.73
C SER A 89 -4.14 -21.73 17.61
N VAL A 90 -4.89 -22.34 16.68
CA VAL A 90 -4.87 -23.79 16.40
C VAL A 90 -3.86 -24.12 15.29
N TYR A 91 -3.41 -23.12 14.52
CA TYR A 91 -2.39 -23.26 13.47
C TYR A 91 -1.07 -22.60 13.88
N SER A 92 -0.23 -23.34 14.60
CA SER A 92 1.22 -23.05 14.62
C SER A 92 1.83 -23.68 13.36
N PRO A 93 2.34 -22.89 12.37
CA PRO A 93 2.84 -23.48 11.15
C PRO A 93 4.28 -23.98 11.38
N GLY A 94 4.46 -25.30 11.40
CA GLY A 94 5.68 -25.90 10.88
C GLY A 94 5.83 -25.53 9.39
N PRO A 95 7.07 -25.48 8.85
CA PRO A 95 7.30 -24.91 7.54
C PRO A 95 6.69 -25.83 6.48
N LEU A 96 5.88 -25.27 5.58
CA LEU A 96 5.92 -25.47 4.13
C LEU A 96 4.59 -25.03 3.48
N LEU A 97 4.75 -24.18 2.44
CA LEU A 97 3.92 -24.04 1.25
C LEU A 97 2.45 -23.57 1.40
N PHE A 98 2.29 -22.25 1.20
CA PHE A 98 1.37 -21.60 0.25
C PHE A 98 -0.02 -22.24 0.00
N SER A 99 -1.09 -21.46 0.27
CA SER A 99 -2.00 -20.91 -0.75
C SER A 99 -3.31 -20.39 -0.13
N TRP A 100 -3.39 -19.09 0.16
CA TRP A 100 -4.62 -18.33 -0.15
C TRP A 100 -4.64 -18.21 -1.68
N PRO A 101 -5.75 -18.43 -2.43
CA PRO A 101 -7.06 -17.76 -2.28
C PRO A 101 -8.26 -18.70 -2.61
N SER A 102 -9.53 -18.31 -2.41
CA SER A 102 -10.44 -17.78 -3.45
C SER A 102 -11.87 -17.61 -2.87
N PHE A 103 -12.63 -16.59 -3.28
CA PHE A 103 -14.09 -16.38 -3.06
C PHE A 103 -14.50 -15.96 -1.63
N TRP A 104 -14.93 -14.74 -1.28
CA TRP A 104 -15.57 -13.63 -2.01
C TRP A 104 -16.82 -13.95 -2.83
N ALA A 105 -17.50 -15.06 -2.59
CA ALA A 105 -18.80 -15.31 -3.21
C ALA A 105 -19.91 -15.37 -2.15
N ALA A 106 -20.76 -14.36 -2.20
CA ALA A 106 -22.12 -14.30 -1.67
C ALA A 106 -22.30 -14.00 -0.18
N GLY A 107 -22.97 -12.87 0.10
CA GLY A 107 -23.93 -12.87 1.21
C GLY A 107 -23.97 -11.65 2.12
N TRP A 108 -23.88 -10.43 1.58
CA TRP A 108 -24.51 -9.29 2.23
C TRP A 108 -26.03 -9.55 2.35
N ARG A 109 -26.56 -9.88 3.54
CA ARG A 109 -27.98 -9.69 3.91
C ARG A 109 -28.25 -9.85 5.42
N ARG A 110 -28.59 -8.72 6.07
CA ARG A 110 -29.43 -8.51 7.30
C ARG A 110 -29.02 -9.28 8.59
N SER A 111 -29.12 -8.72 9.79
CA SER A 111 -30.12 -7.78 10.34
C SER A 111 -29.50 -6.81 11.32
#